data_AF-A0AA88Y1E0-F1
#
_entry.id   AF-A0AA88Y1E0-F1
#
_cell.length_a   1.000
_cell.length_b   1.000
_cell.length_c   1.000
_cell.angle_alpha   90.00
_cell.angle_beta   90.00
_cell.angle_gamma   90.00
#
_symmetry.space_group_name_H-M   'P 1'
#
loop_
_entity.id
_entity.type
_entity.pdbx_description
1 polymer ?
#
loop_
_entity_poly.entity_id
_entity_poly.type
_entity_poly.pdbx_seq_one_letter_code
_entity_poly.pdbx_strand_id
1 'polypeptide(L)' 'PQWVLSTDYSHYAVIYGCTSQNEDGTCRTYSSTLWSRARTLSRHFQRKAHNILSSVCLDPNDMYKVDQNHGRC' A
#
# COMPACT_ATOMS: atom_id res chain seq x y z
N PRO A 1 2.11 -8.64 -11.47
CA PRO A 1 0.70 -8.20 -11.44
C PRO A 1 0.45 -7.19 -10.30
N GLN A 2 -0.60 -6.36 -10.41
CA GLN A 2 -0.99 -5.40 -9.36
C GLN A 2 -2.49 -5.52 -9.06
N TRP A 3 -2.85 -5.41 -7.78
CA TRP A 3 -4.21 -5.50 -7.28
C TRP A 3 -4.52 -4.33 -6.34
N VAL A 4 -5.72 -3.79 -6.45
CA VAL A 4 -6.24 -2.81 -5.49
C VAL A 4 -6.91 -3.58 -4.36
N LEU A 5 -6.32 -3.52 -3.17
CA LEU A 5 -6.87 -4.19 -1.98
C LEU A 5 -8.05 -3.41 -1.39
N SER A 6 -7.95 -2.09 -1.36
CA SER A 6 -9.01 -1.21 -0.87
C SER A 6 -8.82 0.20 -1.39
N THR A 7 -9.91 0.88 -1.72
CA THR A 7 -9.90 2.30 -2.09
C THR A 7 -11.27 2.90 -1.81
N ASP A 8 -11.29 4.16 -1.38
CA ASP A 8 -12.52 4.95 -1.32
C ASP A 8 -12.62 5.98 -2.45
N TYR A 9 -11.70 5.87 -3.43
CA TYR A 9 -11.54 6.72 -4.62
C TYR A 9 -11.27 8.21 -4.35
N SER A 10 -11.48 8.68 -3.13
CA SER A 10 -11.54 10.09 -2.74
C SER A 10 -10.41 10.48 -1.80
N HIS A 11 -9.89 9.55 -1.01
CA HIS A 11 -8.84 9.83 -0.01
C HIS A 11 -7.66 8.89 -0.12
N TYR A 12 -7.89 7.57 -0.22
CA TYR A 12 -6.81 6.59 -0.17
C TYR A 12 -7.01 5.39 -1.09
N ALA A 13 -5.90 4.75 -1.45
CA ALA A 13 -5.88 3.45 -2.11
C ALA A 13 -4.72 2.60 -1.55
N VAL A 14 -5.00 1.33 -1.25
CA VAL A 14 -3.99 0.33 -0.89
C VAL A 14 -3.81 -0.57 -2.11
N ILE A 15 -2.58 -0.60 -2.63
CA ILE A 15 -2.21 -1.40 -3.80
C ILE A 15 -1.22 -2.46 -3.35
N TYR A 16 -1.44 -3.68 -3.79
CA TYR A 16 -0.52 -4.80 -3.64
C TYR A 16 0.01 -5.20 -5.01
N GLY A 17 1.32 -5.22 -5.14
CA GLY A 17 2.03 -5.67 -6.33
C GLY A 17 2.78 -6.95 -6.02
N CYS A 18 2.69 -7.92 -6.92
CA CYS A 18 3.59 -9.07 -6.95
C CYS A 18 4.41 -9.02 -8.24
N THR A 19 5.73 -8.96 -8.13
CA THR A 19 6.64 -8.90 -9.29
C THR A 19 7.17 -10.27 -9.68
N SER A 20 7.26 -11.21 -8.74
CA SER A 20 7.67 -12.60 -8.98
C SER A 20 6.85 -13.55 -8.12
N GLN A 21 6.31 -14.59 -8.76
CA GLN A 21 5.57 -15.67 -8.09
C GLN A 21 6.45 -16.92 -7.99
N ASN A 22 6.29 -17.66 -6.91
CA ASN A 22 6.79 -19.02 -6.76
C ASN A 22 5.90 -20.00 -7.53
N GLU A 23 6.38 -21.22 -7.74
CA GLU A 23 5.63 -22.29 -8.42
C GLU A 23 4.35 -22.71 -7.67
N ASP A 24 4.32 -22.50 -6.35
CA ASP A 24 3.15 -22.72 -5.49
C ASP A 24 2.10 -21.58 -5.57
N GLY A 25 2.35 -20.57 -6.41
CA GLY A 25 1.49 -19.41 -6.60
C GLY A 25 1.65 -18.32 -5.53
N THR A 26 2.51 -18.52 -4.53
CA THR A 26 2.82 -17.48 -3.54
C THR A 26 3.67 -16.37 -4.15
N CYS A 27 3.55 -15.16 -3.62
CA CYS A 27 4.37 -14.05 -4.09
C CYS A 27 5.76 -14.09 -3.46
N ARG A 28 6.80 -14.24 -4.28
CA ARG A 28 8.20 -14.20 -3.83
C ARG A 28 8.67 -12.77 -3.58
N THR A 29 8.40 -11.90 -4.55
CA THR A 29 8.78 -10.49 -4.47
C THR A 29 7.52 -9.66 -4.57
N TYR A 30 7.16 -9.04 -3.47
CA TYR A 30 5.98 -8.19 -3.36
C TYR A 30 6.35 -6.76 -3.01
N SER A 31 5.43 -5.86 -3.32
CA SER A 31 5.46 -4.48 -2.87
C SER A 31 4.03 -4.04 -2.53
N SER A 32 3.89 -3.23 -1.51
CA SER A 32 2.60 -2.62 -1.17
C SER A 32 2.75 -1.12 -1.06
N THR A 33 1.77 -0.40 -1.60
CA THR A 33 1.80 1.06 -1.60
C THR A 33 0.48 1.61 -1.09
N LEU A 34 0.57 2.54 -0.14
CA LEU A 34 -0.55 3.32 0.36
C LEU A 34 -0.52 4.69 -0.33
N TRP A 35 -1.48 4.91 -1.22
CA TRP A 35 -1.63 6.15 -1.96
C TRP A 35 -2.64 7.05 -1.27
N SER A 36 -2.39 8.35 -1.34
CA SER A 36 -3.26 9.38 -0.78
C SER A 36 -3.51 10.46 -1.84
N ARG A 37 -4.73 10.99 -1.88
CA ARG A 37 -5.08 12.13 -2.75
C ARG A 37 -4.51 13.46 -2.23
N ALA A 38 -4.22 13.53 -0.93
CA ALA A 38 -3.56 14.66 -0.29
C ALA A 38 -2.12 14.32 0.11
N ARG A 39 -1.27 15.34 0.29
CA ARG A 39 0.15 15.19 0.70
C ARG A 39 0.31 14.50 2.05
N THR A 40 -0.72 14.60 2.90
CA THR A 40 -0.81 13.92 4.18
C THR A 40 -2.13 13.18 4.25
N LEU A 41 -2.09 11.96 4.78
CA LEU A 41 -3.28 11.15 5.00
C LEU A 41 -3.71 11.29 6.47
N SER A 42 -5.01 11.43 6.72
CA SER A 42 -5.52 11.53 8.10
C SER A 42 -5.32 10.22 8.87
N ARG A 43 -5.22 10.30 10.20
CA ARG A 43 -5.08 9.10 11.06
C ARG A 43 -6.21 8.09 10.87
N HIS A 44 -7.42 8.56 10.54
CA HIS A 44 -8.57 7.69 10.29
C HIS A 44 -8.36 6.79 9.07
N PHE A 45 -7.94 7.37 7.95
CA PHE A 45 -7.67 6.61 6.73
C PHE A 45 -6.40 5.77 6.83
N GLN A 46 -5.37 6.25 7.53
CA GLN A 46 -4.17 5.45 7.84
C GLN A 46 -4.54 4.17 8.59
N ARG A 47 -5.35 4.26 9.65
CA ARG A 47 -5.80 3.08 10.40
C ARG A 47 -6.59 2.10 9.54
N LYS A 48 -7.48 2.59 8.66
CA LYS A 48 -8.18 1.72 7.70
C LYS A 48 -7.21 0.99 6.78
N ALA A 49 -6.25 1.70 6.20
CA ALA A 49 -5.24 1.10 5.33
C ALA A 49 -4.37 0.07 6.08
N HIS A 50 -3.96 0.37 7.30
CA HIS A 50 -3.16 -0.54 8.13
C HIS A 50 -3.92 -1.83 8.43
N ASN A 51 -5.22 -1.74 8.77
CA ASN A 51 -6.04 -2.93 8.99
C ASN A 51 -6.15 -3.82 7.73
N ILE A 52 -6.24 -3.21 6.55
CA ILE A 52 -6.28 -3.95 5.27
C ILE A 52 -4.93 -4.64 5.01
N LEU A 53 -3.81 -3.95 5.21
CA LEU A 53 -2.47 -4.54 5.06
C LEU A 53 -2.26 -5.73 6.00
N SER A 54 -2.61 -5.57 7.27
CA SER A 54 -2.50 -6.67 8.25
C SER A 54 -3.40 -7.86 7.89
N SER A 55 -4.56 -7.63 7.26
CA SER A 55 -5.46 -8.71 6.83
C SER A 55 -4.88 -9.59 5.71
N VAL A 56 -3.87 -9.09 4.97
CA VAL A 56 -3.15 -9.82 3.92
C VAL A 56 -1.71 -10.18 4.34
N CYS A 57 -1.46 -10.24 5.65
CA CYS A 57 -0.16 -10.61 6.24
C CYS A 57 0.99 -9.64 5.89
N LEU A 58 0.69 -8.37 5.63
CA LEU A 58 1.70 -7.32 5.49
C LEU A 58 1.77 -6.48 6.76
N ASP A 59 2.97 -6.21 7.27
CA ASP A 59 3.15 -5.33 8.42
C ASP A 59 3.16 -3.85 7.96
N PRO A 60 2.22 -3.01 8.42
CA PRO A 60 2.24 -1.59 8.12
C PRO A 60 3.51 -0.87 8.60
N ASN A 61 4.24 -1.42 9.58
CA ASN A 61 5.49 -0.85 10.07
C ASN A 61 6.65 -0.98 9.07
N ASP A 62 6.55 -1.91 8.11
CA ASP A 62 7.54 -2.05 7.03
C ASP A 62 7.37 -0.98 5.95
N MET A 63 6.31 -0.18 6.01
CA MET A 63 6.08 0.91 5.07
C MET A 63 6.98 2.11 5.37
N TYR A 64 7.69 2.58 4.35
CA TYR A 64 8.43 3.84 4.43
C TYR A 64 7.56 5.01 3.96
N LYS A 65 7.63 6.13 4.68
CA LYS A 65 6.93 7.36 4.30
C LYS A 65 7.72 8.08 3.19
N VAL A 66 7.04 8.41 2.10
CA VAL A 66 7.62 9.19 1.01
C VAL A 66 7.36 10.68 1.22
N ASP A 67 8.40 11.51 1.13
CA ASP A 67 8.27 12.97 1.10
C ASP A 67 8.04 13.46 -0.34
N GLN A 68 6.91 14.13 -0.58
CA GLN A 68 6.53 14.65 -1.89
C GLN A 68 6.98 16.11 -2.10
N ASN A 69 7.63 16.76 -1.12
CA ASN A 69 7.98 18.18 -1.17
C ASN A 69 9.08 18.52 -2.16
N HIS A 70 9.92 17.55 -2.54
CA HIS A 70 11.09 17.82 -3.36
C HIS A 70 10.92 17.64 -4.86
N GLY A 71 9.73 17.29 -5.37
CA GLY A 71 9.45 17.24 -6.82
C GLY A 71 10.38 16.32 -7.63
N ARG A 72 11.12 15.42 -6.97
CA ARG A 72 12.00 14.44 -7.61
C ARG A 72 11.29 13.10 -7.67
N CYS A 73 11.27 12.51 -8.86
CA CYS A 73 10.79 11.16 -9.13
C CYS A 73 11.94 10.17 -9.01
#